data_AF-A0A0F9N973-F1
#
_entry.id   AF-A0A0F9N973-F1
#
_cell.length_a   1.000
_cell.length_b   1.000
_cell.length_c   1.000
_cell.angle_alpha   90.00
_cell.angle_beta   90.00
_cell.angle_gamma   90.00
#
_symmetry.space_group_name_H-M   'P 1'
#
loop_
_entity.id
_entity.type
_entity.pdbx_description
1 polymer ?
#
loop_
_entity_poly.entity_id
_entity_poly.type
_entity_poly.pdbx_seq_one_letter_code
_entity_poly.pdbx_strand_id
1 'polypeptide(L)'
;MVKMSPAEYSEKWGRKLKGSTEDIRRGVERVTDAPGIKAAQKVAKMKANLIKSIEDGTWERRVAAVTVGDWKKATLEKGIGRISQGVDGAGSKMQDFASEFFPHLEEGQRKIEGMADITLEDNIARASEMMRHNAKFKRSK
;
A
#
# COMPACT_ATOMS: atom_id res chain seq x y z
N MET A 1 39.76 -10.11 5.74
CA MET A 1 39.86 -8.64 5.62
C MET A 1 39.08 -8.21 4.38
N VAL A 2 38.18 -7.23 4.51
CA VAL A 2 37.43 -6.69 3.36
C VAL A 2 38.40 -5.91 2.48
N LYS A 3 38.48 -6.26 1.19
CA LYS A 3 39.48 -5.73 0.23
C LYS A 3 38.92 -4.62 -0.69
N MET A 4 37.77 -4.06 -0.36
CA MET A 4 37.02 -3.13 -1.22
C MET A 4 36.37 -2.07 -0.34
N SER A 5 36.44 -0.83 -0.79
CA SER A 5 35.78 0.30 -0.12
C SER A 5 34.25 0.25 -0.31
N PRO A 6 33.48 0.93 0.57
CA PRO A 6 32.03 1.07 0.38
C PRO A 6 31.63 1.70 -0.96
N ALA A 7 32.43 2.65 -1.45
CA ALA A 7 32.19 3.31 -2.74
C ALA A 7 32.35 2.32 -3.91
N GLU A 8 33.44 1.55 -3.93
CA GLU A 8 33.67 0.50 -4.92
C GLU A 8 32.60 -0.60 -4.86
N TYR A 9 32.13 -0.94 -3.65
CA TYR A 9 31.03 -1.89 -3.47
C TYR A 9 29.72 -1.37 -4.08
N SER A 10 29.36 -0.12 -3.78
CA SER A 10 28.14 0.52 -4.29
C SER A 10 28.19 0.70 -5.82
N GLU A 11 29.34 1.09 -6.38
CA GLU A 11 29.57 1.16 -7.83
C GLU A 11 29.33 -0.20 -8.47
N LYS A 12 30.03 -1.23 -7.97
CA LYS A 12 29.96 -2.59 -8.52
C LYS A 12 28.54 -3.13 -8.46
N TRP A 13 27.85 -2.95 -7.33
CA TRP A 13 26.45 -3.33 -7.17
C TRP A 13 25.56 -2.62 -8.20
N GLY A 14 25.66 -1.29 -8.30
CA GLY A 14 24.84 -0.49 -9.21
C GLY A 14 25.05 -0.85 -10.67
N ARG A 15 26.32 -0.99 -11.11
CA ARG A 15 26.66 -1.39 -12.48
C ARG A 15 26.15 -2.78 -12.81
N LYS A 16 26.34 -3.75 -11.91
CA LYS A 16 25.87 -5.13 -12.13
C LYS A 16 24.35 -5.20 -12.20
N LEU A 17 23.64 -4.59 -11.24
CA LEU A 17 22.18 -4.65 -11.22
C LEU A 17 21.55 -3.99 -12.45
N LYS A 18 22.05 -2.82 -12.88
CA LYS A 18 21.58 -2.16 -14.10
C LYS A 18 21.84 -2.98 -15.37
N GLY A 19 22.93 -3.75 -15.42
CA GLY A 19 23.26 -4.63 -16.54
C GLY A 19 22.49 -5.96 -16.56
N SER A 20 21.86 -6.36 -15.47
CA SER A 20 21.17 -7.66 -15.33
C SER A 20 19.67 -7.61 -15.66
N THR A 21 19.17 -6.58 -16.34
CA THR A 21 17.73 -6.42 -16.63
C THR A 21 17.17 -7.58 -17.46
N GLU A 22 17.93 -8.13 -18.41
CA GLU A 22 17.54 -9.29 -19.22
C GLU A 22 17.47 -10.58 -18.39
N ASP A 23 18.46 -10.82 -17.53
CA ASP A 23 18.46 -11.97 -16.64
C ASP A 23 17.29 -11.91 -15.65
N ILE A 24 16.98 -10.72 -15.14
CA ILE A 24 15.81 -10.47 -14.29
C ILE A 24 14.53 -10.79 -15.06
N ARG A 25 14.38 -10.31 -16.30
CA ARG A 25 13.21 -10.61 -17.14
C ARG A 25 13.04 -12.11 -17.31
N ARG A 26 14.08 -12.83 -17.73
CA ARG A 26 14.05 -14.30 -17.90
C ARG A 26 13.72 -15.02 -16.60
N GLY A 27 14.25 -14.53 -15.48
CA GLY A 27 13.93 -15.07 -14.16
C GLY A 27 12.46 -14.94 -13.81
N VAL A 28 11.86 -13.77 -14.09
CA VAL A 28 10.43 -13.51 -13.88
C VAL A 28 9.57 -14.37 -14.82
N GLU A 29 9.95 -14.49 -16.10
CA GLU A 29 9.23 -15.31 -17.08
C GLU A 29 9.21 -16.81 -16.73
N ARG A 30 10.17 -17.28 -15.93
CA ARG A 30 10.21 -18.67 -15.44
C ARG A 30 9.35 -18.91 -14.19
N VAL A 31 8.77 -17.87 -13.59
CA VAL A 31 7.91 -18.03 -12.42
C VAL A 31 6.57 -18.65 -12.84
N THR A 32 6.32 -19.88 -12.41
CA THR A 32 5.10 -20.63 -12.76
C THR A 32 3.94 -20.39 -11.79
N ASP A 33 4.24 -20.10 -10.52
CA ASP A 33 3.24 -19.86 -9.48
C ASP A 33 3.29 -18.41 -9.02
N ALA A 34 2.12 -17.80 -8.82
CA ALA A 34 2.03 -16.47 -8.24
C ALA A 34 2.67 -16.45 -6.84
N PRO A 35 3.73 -15.65 -6.59
CA PRO A 35 4.44 -15.65 -5.31
C PRO A 35 3.55 -15.23 -4.14
N GLY A 36 2.50 -14.44 -4.41
CA GLY A 36 1.49 -14.05 -3.41
C GLY A 36 0.75 -15.23 -2.79
N ILE A 37 0.50 -16.30 -3.55
CA ILE A 37 -0.14 -17.52 -3.03
C ILE A 37 0.76 -18.19 -1.99
N LYS A 38 2.05 -18.35 -2.32
CA LYS A 38 3.06 -18.91 -1.40
C LYS A 38 3.23 -18.04 -0.16
N ALA A 39 3.16 -16.71 -0.30
CA ALA A 39 3.21 -15.79 0.83
C ALA A 39 1.98 -15.93 1.74
N ALA A 40 0.77 -16.00 1.18
CA ALA A 40 -0.47 -16.17 1.94
C ALA A 40 -0.46 -17.47 2.78
N GLN A 41 0.08 -18.57 2.24
CA GLN A 41 0.27 -19.82 2.97
C GLN A 41 1.20 -19.71 4.19
N LYS A 42 2.01 -18.65 4.28
CA LYS A 42 2.95 -18.39 5.38
C LYS A 42 2.46 -17.29 6.33
N VAL A 43 1.15 -16.98 6.35
CA VAL A 43 0.56 -15.97 7.25
C VAL A 43 0.93 -16.17 8.72
N ALA A 44 0.98 -17.41 9.22
CA ALA A 44 1.36 -17.70 10.60
C ALA A 44 2.82 -17.29 10.90
N LYS A 45 3.73 -17.56 9.95
CA LYS A 45 5.15 -17.14 10.06
C LYS A 45 5.27 -15.62 10.02
N MET A 46 4.51 -14.95 9.16
CA MET A 46 4.51 -13.48 9.10
C MET A 46 4.03 -12.89 10.43
N LYS A 47 2.89 -13.37 10.96
CA LYS A 47 2.32 -12.90 12.23
C LYS A 47 3.31 -13.07 13.39
N ALA A 48 3.90 -14.25 13.53
CA ALA A 48 4.83 -14.53 14.63
C ALA A 48 6.06 -13.60 14.59
N ASN A 49 6.64 -13.38 13.40
CA ASN A 49 7.82 -12.51 13.28
C ASN A 49 7.49 -11.02 13.42
N LEU A 50 6.30 -10.60 12.98
CA LEU A 50 5.83 -9.23 13.19
C LEU A 50 5.64 -8.94 14.68
N ILE A 51 4.94 -9.83 15.40
CA ILE A 51 4.75 -9.71 16.86
C ILE A 51 6.10 -9.64 17.56
N LYS A 52 7.01 -10.57 17.27
CA LYS A 52 8.36 -10.55 17.84
C LYS A 52 9.08 -9.23 17.59
N SER A 53 9.02 -8.70 16.37
CA SER A 53 9.67 -7.42 16.01
C SER A 53 9.04 -6.21 16.69
N ILE A 54 7.77 -6.29 17.08
CA ILE A 54 7.10 -5.26 17.89
C ILE A 54 7.56 -5.39 19.34
N GLU A 55 7.51 -6.61 19.89
CA GLU A 55 7.89 -6.90 21.28
C GLU A 55 9.35 -6.59 21.58
N ASP A 56 10.26 -6.84 20.63
CA ASP A 56 11.69 -6.54 20.78
C ASP A 56 12.07 -5.09 20.41
N GLY A 57 11.08 -4.24 20.08
CA GLY A 57 11.26 -2.82 19.75
C GLY A 57 11.93 -2.56 18.39
N THR A 58 12.24 -3.60 17.61
CA THR A 58 12.88 -3.44 16.29
C THR A 58 12.00 -2.65 15.32
N TRP A 59 10.70 -2.91 15.35
CA TRP A 59 9.74 -2.25 14.48
C TRP A 59 9.67 -0.75 14.78
N GLU A 60 9.44 -0.39 16.06
CA GLU A 60 9.32 1.00 16.51
C GLU A 60 10.57 1.81 16.16
N ARG A 61 11.75 1.31 16.56
CA ARG A 61 13.03 1.98 16.29
C ARG A 61 13.26 2.23 14.80
N ARG A 62 12.89 1.29 13.93
CA ARG A 62 13.12 1.42 12.48
C ARG A 62 12.14 2.37 11.82
N VAL A 63 10.87 2.36 12.22
CA VAL A 63 9.87 3.30 11.69
C VAL A 63 10.19 4.73 12.14
N ALA A 64 10.64 4.92 13.38
CA ALA A 64 11.03 6.22 13.92
C ALA A 64 12.36 6.76 13.37
N ALA A 65 13.20 5.92 12.75
CA ALA A 65 14.52 6.33 12.27
C ALA A 65 14.47 7.27 11.04
N VAL A 66 13.35 7.33 10.32
CA VAL A 66 13.20 8.23 9.16
C VAL A 66 12.81 9.61 9.64
N THR A 67 13.69 10.58 9.47
CA THR A 67 13.40 11.96 9.85
C THR A 67 12.37 12.59 8.89
N VAL A 68 11.66 13.61 9.38
CA VAL A 68 10.76 14.41 8.53
C VAL A 68 11.51 15.03 7.34
N GLY A 69 12.78 15.43 7.53
CA GLY A 69 13.62 15.97 6.46
C GLY A 69 13.89 14.94 5.36
N ASP A 70 14.32 13.74 5.73
CA ASP A 70 14.58 12.65 4.78
C ASP A 70 13.32 12.22 4.05
N TRP A 71 12.20 12.12 4.76
CA TRP A 71 10.90 11.79 4.18
C TRP A 71 10.44 12.84 3.17
N LYS A 72 10.52 14.14 3.52
CA LYS A 72 10.16 15.25 2.60
C LYS A 72 11.03 15.21 1.35
N LYS A 73 12.35 15.08 1.52
CA LYS A 73 13.29 15.00 0.41
C LYS A 73 12.96 13.84 -0.53
N ALA A 74 12.83 12.63 0.00
CA ALA A 74 12.50 11.45 -0.82
C ALA A 74 11.15 11.59 -1.54
N THR A 75 10.14 12.14 -0.86
CA THR A 75 8.82 12.34 -1.43
C THR A 75 8.83 13.36 -2.55
N LEU A 76 9.42 14.54 -2.32
CA LEU A 76 9.46 15.64 -3.30
C LEU A 76 10.34 15.31 -4.51
N GLU A 77 11.54 14.78 -4.28
CA GLU A 77 12.53 14.59 -5.36
C GLU A 77 12.32 13.30 -6.15
N LYS A 78 11.71 12.26 -5.56
CA LYS A 78 11.57 10.93 -6.20
C LYS A 78 10.14 10.43 -6.24
N GLY A 79 9.36 10.66 -5.17
CA GLY A 79 8.01 10.14 -5.02
C GLY A 79 7.04 10.76 -6.01
N ILE A 80 6.92 12.09 -6.01
CA ILE A 80 5.94 12.83 -6.82
C ILE A 80 6.06 12.49 -8.31
N GLY A 81 7.28 12.47 -8.85
CA GLY A 81 7.51 12.13 -10.26
C GLY A 81 7.06 10.72 -10.65
N ARG A 82 6.96 9.78 -9.71
CA ARG A 82 6.50 8.40 -9.96
C ARG A 82 4.98 8.26 -9.87
N ILE A 83 4.27 9.23 -9.29
CA ILE A 83 2.81 9.16 -9.09
C ILE A 83 2.08 9.08 -10.43
N SER A 84 2.39 9.95 -11.40
CA SER A 84 1.71 9.96 -12.71
C SER A 84 1.80 8.61 -13.40
N GLN A 85 3.01 8.05 -13.50
CA GLN A 85 3.22 6.73 -14.11
C GLN A 85 2.45 5.62 -13.36
N GLY A 86 2.39 5.71 -12.03
CA GLY A 86 1.61 4.78 -11.22
C GLY A 86 0.10 4.90 -11.46
N VAL A 87 -0.42 6.12 -11.60
CA VAL A 87 -1.83 6.38 -11.90
C VAL A 87 -2.20 5.87 -13.29
N ASP A 88 -1.41 6.20 -14.30
CA ASP A 88 -1.64 5.77 -15.69
C ASP A 88 -1.67 4.24 -15.80
N GLY A 89 -0.78 3.55 -15.09
CA GLY A 89 -0.72 2.09 -15.05
C GLY A 89 -1.80 1.42 -14.18
N ALA A 90 -2.46 2.16 -13.29
CA ALA A 90 -3.42 1.62 -12.33
C ALA A 90 -4.86 2.13 -12.50
N GLY A 91 -5.13 2.99 -13.49
CA GLY A 91 -6.45 3.62 -13.69
C GLY A 91 -7.61 2.62 -13.73
N SER A 92 -7.43 1.47 -14.39
CA SER A 92 -8.45 0.41 -14.43
C SER A 92 -8.82 -0.14 -13.06
N LYS A 93 -7.85 -0.25 -12.12
CA LYS A 93 -8.14 -0.71 -10.75
C LYS A 93 -9.01 0.27 -9.97
N MET A 94 -8.87 1.57 -10.24
CA MET A 94 -9.73 2.60 -9.64
C MET A 94 -11.12 2.59 -10.28
N GLN A 95 -11.21 2.39 -11.60
CA GLN A 95 -12.49 2.20 -12.27
C GLN A 95 -13.24 0.97 -11.72
N ASP A 96 -12.55 -0.15 -11.54
CA ASP A 96 -13.11 -1.36 -10.95
C ASP A 96 -13.62 -1.10 -9.52
N PHE A 97 -12.80 -0.45 -8.69
CA PHE A 97 -13.22 -0.06 -7.34
C PHE A 97 -14.45 0.83 -7.36
N ALA A 98 -14.48 1.87 -8.20
CA ALA A 98 -15.60 2.79 -8.30
C ALA A 98 -16.88 2.08 -8.78
N SER A 99 -16.75 1.15 -9.73
CA SER A 99 -17.87 0.35 -10.24
C SER A 99 -18.51 -0.52 -9.14
N GLU A 100 -17.72 -1.00 -8.18
CA GLU A 100 -18.23 -1.74 -7.01
C GLU A 100 -18.72 -0.81 -5.89
N PHE A 101 -18.01 0.28 -5.63
CA PHE A 101 -18.25 1.15 -4.49
C PHE A 101 -19.40 2.12 -4.71
N PHE A 102 -19.60 2.65 -5.92
CA PHE A 102 -20.66 3.63 -6.18
C PHE A 102 -22.06 3.10 -5.90
N PRO A 103 -22.45 1.87 -6.30
CA PRO A 103 -23.76 1.32 -5.94
C PRO A 103 -23.96 1.21 -4.42
N HIS A 104 -22.91 0.82 -3.67
CA HIS A 104 -22.93 0.79 -2.20
C HIS A 104 -23.10 2.21 -1.64
N LEU A 105 -22.31 3.17 -2.13
CA LEU A 105 -22.41 4.57 -1.72
C LEU A 105 -23.81 5.14 -1.95
N GLU A 106 -24.40 4.90 -3.12
CA GLU A 106 -25.76 5.33 -3.46
C GLU A 106 -26.81 4.70 -2.53
N GLU A 107 -26.64 3.44 -2.13
CA GLU A 107 -27.52 2.80 -1.14
C GLU A 107 -27.46 3.51 0.22
N GLY A 108 -26.26 3.86 0.67
CA GLY A 108 -26.06 4.65 1.87
C GLY A 108 -26.68 6.05 1.77
N GLN A 109 -26.52 6.72 0.63
CA GLN A 109 -27.11 8.03 0.37
C GLN A 109 -28.64 7.98 0.44
N ARG A 110 -29.28 7.02 -0.22
CA ARG A 110 -30.74 6.83 -0.15
C ARG A 110 -31.25 6.62 1.28
N LYS A 111 -30.47 5.94 2.13
CA LYS A 111 -30.82 5.73 3.55
C LYS A 111 -30.81 7.03 4.34
N ILE A 112 -29.74 7.81 4.20
CA ILE A 112 -29.63 9.07 4.94
C ILE A 112 -30.60 10.11 4.40
N GLU A 113 -30.92 10.14 3.10
CA GLU A 113 -31.94 11.03 2.52
C GLU A 113 -33.31 10.89 3.20
N GLY A 114 -33.66 9.68 3.67
CA GLY A 114 -34.88 9.44 4.43
C GLY A 114 -34.84 9.80 5.92
N MET A 115 -33.69 10.25 6.45
CA MET A 115 -33.54 10.65 7.85
C MET A 115 -33.86 12.15 8.02
N ALA A 116 -34.29 12.55 9.22
CA ALA A 116 -34.41 13.96 9.58
C ALA A 116 -33.05 14.68 9.44
N ASP A 117 -33.07 15.97 9.18
CA ASP A 117 -31.89 16.83 8.98
C ASP A 117 -32.02 18.23 9.61
N ILE A 118 -33.03 18.42 10.47
CA ILE A 118 -33.44 19.73 11.00
C ILE A 118 -32.49 20.19 12.12
N THR A 119 -32.05 19.27 12.97
CA THR A 119 -31.23 19.57 14.15
C THR A 119 -29.77 19.14 13.97
N LEU A 120 -28.90 19.58 14.89
CA LEU A 120 -27.53 19.09 14.95
C LEU A 120 -27.50 17.56 15.17
N GLU A 121 -28.34 17.04 16.06
CA GLU A 121 -28.40 15.60 16.36
C GLU A 121 -28.86 14.78 15.15
N ASP A 122 -29.79 15.31 14.36
CA ASP A 122 -30.21 14.71 13.10
C ASP A 122 -29.04 14.60 12.10
N ASN A 123 -28.25 15.69 11.97
CA ASN A 123 -27.07 15.70 11.11
C ASN A 123 -25.97 14.74 11.60
N ILE A 124 -25.77 14.63 12.93
CA ILE A 124 -24.85 13.64 13.53
C ILE A 124 -25.33 12.22 13.25
N ALA A 125 -26.64 11.97 13.36
CA ALA A 125 -27.22 10.66 13.08
C ALA A 125 -27.02 10.25 11.62
N ARG A 126 -27.27 11.17 10.67
CA ARG A 126 -27.02 10.94 9.23
C ARG A 126 -25.56 10.61 8.95
N ALA A 127 -24.63 11.41 9.48
CA ALA A 127 -23.20 11.18 9.31
C ALA A 127 -22.78 9.81 9.89
N SER A 128 -23.27 9.49 11.10
CA SER A 128 -22.98 8.23 11.77
C SER A 128 -23.50 7.02 10.99
N GLU A 129 -24.71 7.12 10.41
CA GLU A 129 -25.27 6.05 9.58
C GLU A 129 -24.45 5.85 8.30
N MET A 130 -24.04 6.93 7.62
CA MET A 130 -23.20 6.82 6.44
C MET A 130 -21.83 6.19 6.74
N MET A 131 -21.22 6.55 7.88
CA MET A 131 -19.96 5.94 8.33
C MET A 131 -20.13 4.43 8.59
N ARG A 132 -21.20 4.04 9.29
CA ARG A 132 -21.51 2.62 9.56
C ARG A 132 -21.83 1.85 8.29
N HIS A 133 -22.53 2.48 7.34
CA HIS A 133 -22.84 1.89 6.05
C HIS A 133 -21.56 1.65 5.23
N ASN A 134 -20.70 2.65 5.08
CA ASN A 134 -19.45 2.53 4.34
C ASN A 134 -18.47 1.52 4.95
N ALA A 135 -18.46 1.37 6.29
CA ALA A 135 -17.64 0.36 6.96
C ALA A 135 -18.00 -1.10 6.58
N LYS A 136 -19.22 -1.32 6.07
CA LYS A 136 -19.69 -2.63 5.61
C LYS A 136 -19.23 -2.97 4.19
N PHE A 137 -18.73 -1.99 3.42
CA PHE A 137 -18.24 -2.25 2.07
C PHE A 137 -17.10 -3.25 2.08
N LYS A 138 -17.21 -4.29 1.24
CA LYS A 138 -16.15 -5.29 1.00
C LYS A 138 -16.00 -5.45 -0.50
N ARG A 139 -14.79 -5.24 -0.99
CA ARG A 139 -14.44 -5.44 -2.40
C ARG A 139 -14.40 -6.93 -2.75
N SER A 140 -14.77 -7.27 -3.97
CA SER A 140 -14.80 -8.65 -4.48
C SER A 140 -13.41 -9.25 -4.78
N LYS A 141 -12.36 -8.44 -4.88
CA LYS A 141 -10.97 -8.85 -5.21
C LYS A 141 -9.94 -8.24 -4.28
#